data_AF-W2TIZ0-F1
#
_entry.id   AF-W2TIZ0-F1
#
_cell.length_a   1.000
_cell.length_b   1.000
_cell.length_c   1.000
_cell.angle_alpha   90.00
_cell.angle_beta   90.00
_cell.angle_gamma   90.00
#
_symmetry.space_group_name_H-M   'P 1'
#
loop_
_entity.id
_entity.type
_entity.pdbx_description
1 polymer ?
#
loop_
_entity_poly.entity_id
_entity_poly.type
_entity_poly.pdbx_seq_one_letter_code
_entity_poly.pdbx_strand_id
1 'polypeptide(L)'
;MGFILIFDITNEQSFLNIRDWLSQLKVHAYCEAPDIIICGNKADLENRRQVSTARAKQLADQLGLPYFETSACTSTNVERAVDCLLDLVMQRIQQSVETSGLPLSGKYLHNFTLKYSLIRLLSNSQINYRTKE
;
A
#
# COMPACT_ATOMS: atom_id res chain seq x y z
N MET A 1 -1.04 -0.42 12.19
CA MET A 1 -0.14 -1.43 11.57
C MET A 1 -0.46 -1.47 10.10
N GLY A 2 0.54 -1.67 9.23
CA GLY A 2 0.35 -1.70 7.78
C GLY A 2 0.46 -3.11 7.19
N PHE A 3 -0.44 -3.49 6.28
CA PHE A 3 -0.42 -4.76 5.58
C PHE A 3 -0.54 -4.59 4.07
N ILE A 4 0.17 -5.44 3.33
CA ILE A 4 0.00 -5.57 1.87
C ILE A 4 -0.66 -6.92 1.62
N LEU A 5 -1.86 -6.88 1.06
CA LEU A 5 -2.62 -8.07 0.74
C LEU A 5 -2.44 -8.41 -0.75
N ILE A 6 -1.70 -9.48 -1.02
CA ILE A 6 -1.27 -9.82 -2.38
C ILE A 6 -2.05 -11.04 -2.89
N PHE A 7 -2.59 -10.94 -4.09
CA PHE A 7 -3.07 -12.10 -4.87
C PHE A 7 -2.35 -12.18 -6.21
N ASP A 8 -2.45 -13.30 -6.90
CA ASP A 8 -1.87 -13.54 -8.22
C ASP A 8 -2.96 -13.36 -9.29
N ILE A 9 -2.76 -12.45 -10.24
CA ILE A 9 -3.75 -12.19 -11.29
C ILE A 9 -3.98 -13.39 -12.22
N THR A 10 -3.05 -14.35 -12.23
CA THR A 10 -3.12 -15.59 -13.00
C THR A 10 -3.78 -16.74 -12.24
N ASN A 11 -4.24 -16.49 -11.00
CA ASN A 11 -4.88 -17.50 -10.15
C ASN A 11 -6.15 -16.94 -9.50
N GLU A 12 -7.31 -17.28 -10.05
CA GLU A 12 -8.60 -16.81 -9.53
C GLU A 12 -8.84 -17.20 -8.07
N GLN A 13 -8.42 -18.38 -7.63
CA GLN A 13 -8.60 -18.82 -6.24
C GLN A 13 -7.87 -17.89 -5.26
N SER A 14 -6.68 -17.41 -5.64
CA SER A 14 -5.92 -16.46 -4.81
C SER A 14 -6.67 -15.14 -4.62
N PHE A 15 -7.43 -14.70 -5.63
CA PHE A 15 -8.27 -13.51 -5.56
C PHE A 15 -9.52 -13.72 -4.69
N LEU A 16 -10.17 -14.88 -4.79
CA LEU A 16 -11.33 -15.19 -3.96
C LEU A 16 -10.99 -15.19 -2.46
N ASN A 17 -9.80 -15.69 -2.12
CA ASN A 17 -9.32 -15.76 -0.73
C ASN A 17 -9.03 -14.38 -0.11
N ILE A 18 -9.00 -13.29 -0.88
CA ILE A 18 -8.74 -11.93 -0.37
C ILE A 18 -9.71 -11.53 0.75
N ARG A 19 -10.98 -11.90 0.62
CA ARG A 19 -12.00 -11.59 1.63
C ARG A 19 -11.75 -12.32 2.94
N ASP A 20 -11.35 -13.58 2.86
CA ASP A 20 -11.05 -14.40 4.03
C ASP A 20 -9.79 -13.90 4.74
N TRP A 21 -8.74 -13.56 3.98
CA TRP A 21 -7.54 -12.95 4.54
C TRP A 21 -7.83 -11.61 5.20
N LEU A 22 -8.66 -10.76 4.58
CA LEU A 22 -9.06 -9.49 5.19
C LEU A 22 -9.82 -9.70 6.50
N SER A 23 -10.72 -10.68 6.54
CA SER A 23 -11.45 -11.04 7.77
C SER A 23 -10.49 -11.50 8.88
N GLN A 24 -9.56 -12.39 8.56
CA GLN A 24 -8.55 -12.87 9.50
C GLN A 24 -7.67 -11.73 10.02
N LEU A 25 -7.27 -10.80 9.16
CA LEU A 25 -6.51 -9.62 9.57
C LEU A 25 -7.31 -8.75 10.54
N LYS A 26 -8.60 -8.50 10.27
CA LYS A 26 -9.44 -7.70 11.17
C LYS A 26 -9.66 -8.35 12.53
N VAL A 27 -9.75 -9.69 12.59
CA VAL A 27 -9.93 -10.42 13.86
C VAL A 27 -8.67 -10.42 14.72
N HIS A 28 -7.49 -10.53 14.11
CA HIS A 28 -6.23 -10.67 14.84
C HIS A 28 -5.43 -9.36 14.96
N ALA A 29 -5.83 -8.30 14.25
CA ALA A 29 -5.16 -7.01 14.37
C ALA A 29 -5.44 -6.40 15.75
N TYR A 30 -4.36 -6.10 16.48
CA TYR A 30 -4.41 -5.38 17.77
C TYR A 30 -4.89 -3.92 17.66
N CYS A 31 -5.18 -3.42 16.45
CA CYS A 31 -5.49 -2.03 16.16
C CYS A 31 -6.88 -1.96 15.53
N GLU A 32 -7.72 -1.01 16.00
CA GLU A 32 -9.10 -0.82 15.52
C GLU A 32 -9.19 -0.61 13.99
N ALA A 33 -8.14 -0.06 13.37
CA ALA A 33 -8.06 0.14 11.93
C ALA A 33 -6.62 -0.09 11.40
N PRO A 34 -6.29 -1.29 10.89
CA PRO A 34 -5.04 -1.50 10.17
C PRO A 34 -5.07 -0.82 8.79
N ASP A 35 -3.93 -0.24 8.39
CA ASP A 35 -3.73 0.33 7.06
C ASP A 35 -3.48 -0.83 6.09
N ILE A 36 -4.33 -1.01 5.06
CA ILE A 36 -4.24 -2.15 4.16
C ILE A 36 -4.27 -1.66 2.72
N ILE A 37 -3.42 -2.24 1.87
CA ILE A 37 -3.50 -2.11 0.42
C ILE A 37 -3.64 -3.48 -0.24
N ILE A 38 -4.29 -3.55 -1.39
CA ILE A 38 -4.42 -4.77 -2.18
C ILE A 38 -3.50 -4.70 -3.40
N CYS A 39 -2.75 -5.77 -3.66
CA CYS A 39 -1.87 -5.88 -4.81
C CYS A 39 -2.21 -7.11 -5.65
N GLY A 40 -2.54 -6.91 -6.93
CA GLY A 40 -2.59 -7.98 -7.93
C GLY A 40 -1.21 -8.19 -8.53
N ASN A 41 -0.48 -9.21 -8.08
CA ASN A 41 0.88 -9.51 -8.53
C ASN A 41 0.88 -10.33 -9.84
N LYS A 42 2.05 -10.38 -10.49
CA LYS A 42 2.29 -11.02 -11.79
C LYS A 42 1.61 -10.32 -12.97
N ALA A 43 1.48 -9.00 -12.90
CA ALA A 43 0.93 -8.16 -13.97
C ALA A 43 1.68 -8.29 -15.33
N ASP A 44 2.91 -8.80 -15.31
CA ASP A 44 3.68 -9.15 -16.52
C ASP A 44 3.09 -10.35 -17.30
N LEU A 45 2.29 -11.19 -16.66
CA LEU A 45 1.70 -12.39 -17.26
C LEU A 45 0.28 -12.13 -17.80
N GLU A 46 0.09 -11.05 -18.55
CA GLU A 46 -1.21 -10.62 -19.09
C GLU A 46 -1.91 -11.72 -19.90
N ASN A 47 -1.15 -12.49 -20.68
CA ASN A 47 -1.67 -13.61 -21.48
C ASN A 47 -2.26 -14.77 -20.64
N ARG A 48 -1.95 -14.83 -19.35
CA ARG A 48 -2.45 -15.83 -18.40
C ARG A 48 -3.41 -15.23 -17.37
N ARG A 49 -3.86 -13.99 -17.59
CA ARG A 49 -4.75 -13.29 -16.67
C ARG A 49 -6.06 -14.06 -16.52
N GLN A 50 -6.40 -14.38 -15.28
CA GLN A 50 -7.69 -14.95 -14.89
C GLN A 50 -8.57 -13.91 -14.17
N VAL A 51 -7.94 -12.91 -13.54
CA VAL A 51 -8.63 -11.84 -12.81
C VAL A 51 -8.47 -10.54 -13.57
N SER A 52 -9.59 -9.99 -14.06
CA SER A 52 -9.58 -8.69 -14.74
C SER A 52 -9.30 -7.55 -13.77
N THR A 53 -8.59 -6.53 -14.25
CA THR A 53 -8.30 -5.31 -13.48
C THR A 53 -9.58 -4.66 -12.97
N ALA A 54 -10.64 -4.64 -13.78
CA ALA A 54 -11.94 -4.07 -13.39
C ALA A 54 -12.57 -4.82 -12.21
N ARG A 55 -12.54 -6.16 -12.22
CA ARG A 55 -13.08 -6.99 -11.14
C ARG A 55 -12.28 -6.81 -9.85
N ALA A 56 -10.96 -6.77 -9.95
CA ALA A 56 -10.09 -6.56 -8.80
C ALA A 56 -10.27 -5.16 -8.20
N LYS A 57 -10.31 -4.13 -9.05
CA LYS A 57 -10.56 -2.75 -8.63
C LYS A 57 -11.93 -2.60 -7.97
N GLN A 58 -12.98 -3.19 -8.55
CA GLN A 58 -14.32 -3.16 -7.96
C GLN A 58 -14.34 -3.78 -6.57
N LEU A 59 -13.64 -4.91 -6.36
CA LEU A 59 -13.52 -5.50 -5.02
C LEU A 59 -12.81 -4.55 -4.06
N ALA A 60 -11.71 -3.93 -4.48
CA ALA A 60 -10.95 -3.00 -3.66
C ALA A 60 -11.77 -1.75 -3.28
N ASP A 61 -12.50 -1.19 -4.24
CA ASP A 61 -13.40 -0.05 -4.03
C ASP A 61 -14.52 -0.40 -3.05
N GLN A 62 -15.11 -1.60 -3.14
CA GLN A 62 -16.11 -2.10 -2.18
C GLN A 62 -15.55 -2.25 -0.76
N LEU A 63 -14.27 -2.58 -0.64
CA LEU A 63 -13.58 -2.73 0.64
C LEU A 63 -13.02 -1.40 1.16
N GLY A 64 -13.04 -0.34 0.35
CA GLY A 64 -12.45 0.96 0.68
C GLY A 64 -10.93 0.92 0.75
N LEU A 65 -10.27 0.02 0.02
CA LEU A 65 -8.81 -0.20 0.07
C LEU A 65 -8.14 0.22 -1.25
N PRO A 66 -6.95 0.83 -1.21
CA PRO A 66 -6.18 1.09 -2.43
C PRO A 66 -5.79 -0.20 -3.15
N TYR A 67 -5.76 -0.14 -4.49
CA TYR A 67 -5.41 -1.27 -5.34
C TYR A 67 -4.29 -0.93 -6.33
N PHE A 68 -3.34 -1.84 -6.45
CA PHE A 68 -2.24 -1.77 -7.42
C PHE A 68 -2.09 -3.10 -8.16
N GLU A 69 -1.83 -3.04 -9.47
CA GLU A 69 -1.29 -4.18 -10.19
C GLU A 69 0.23 -4.10 -10.20
N THR A 70 0.88 -5.13 -9.67
CA THR A 70 2.33 -5.18 -9.49
C THR A 70 2.94 -6.35 -10.24
N SER A 71 4.22 -6.21 -10.57
CA SER A 71 5.03 -7.36 -10.97
C SER A 71 6.33 -7.31 -10.21
N ALA A 72 6.54 -8.32 -9.37
CA ALA A 72 7.83 -8.53 -8.71
C ALA A 72 8.95 -8.85 -9.72
N CYS A 73 8.62 -9.45 -10.87
CA CYS A 73 9.59 -9.79 -11.91
C CYS A 73 10.13 -8.55 -12.63
N THR A 74 9.25 -7.63 -13.02
CA THR A 74 9.62 -6.41 -13.76
C THR A 74 9.76 -5.19 -12.85
N SER A 75 9.58 -5.34 -11.54
CA SER A 75 9.50 -4.26 -10.55
C SER A 75 8.40 -3.22 -10.84
N THR A 76 7.40 -3.56 -11.66
CA THR A 76 6.32 -2.64 -12.02
C THR A 76 5.43 -2.36 -10.81
N ASN A 77 5.22 -1.08 -10.50
CA ASN A 77 4.35 -0.56 -9.42
C ASN A 77 4.66 -1.06 -7.99
N VAL A 78 5.75 -1.82 -7.78
CA VAL A 78 6.12 -2.33 -6.45
C VAL A 78 6.44 -1.17 -5.50
N GLU A 79 7.29 -0.24 -5.92
CA GLU A 79 7.66 0.95 -5.14
C GLU A 79 6.43 1.80 -4.82
N ARG A 80 5.58 2.08 -5.83
CA ARG A 80 4.35 2.86 -5.65
C ARG A 80 3.37 2.24 -4.66
N ALA A 81 3.23 0.91 -4.67
CA ALA A 81 2.38 0.21 -3.71
C ALA A 81 2.94 0.37 -2.28
N VAL A 82 4.25 0.16 -2.09
CA VAL A 82 4.89 0.33 -0.78
C VAL A 82 4.80 1.78 -0.30
N ASP A 83 5.07 2.76 -1.16
CA ASP A 83 4.95 4.18 -0.83
C ASP A 83 3.53 4.55 -0.39
N CYS A 84 2.51 4.02 -1.06
CA CYS A 84 1.12 4.24 -0.68
C CYS A 84 0.83 3.69 0.73
N LEU A 85 1.32 2.49 1.05
CA LEU A 85 1.15 1.94 2.40
C LEU A 85 1.88 2.79 3.45
N LEU A 86 3.11 3.23 3.15
CA LEU A 86 3.88 4.08 4.04
C LEU A 86 3.16 5.41 4.29
N ASP A 87 2.61 6.04 3.25
CA ASP A 87 1.83 7.26 3.37
C ASP A 87 0.63 7.09 4.32
N LEU A 88 -0.13 6.00 4.19
CA LEU A 88 -1.25 5.69 5.08
C LEU A 88 -0.80 5.54 6.54
N VAL A 89 0.25 4.75 6.77
CA VAL A 89 0.80 4.53 8.12
C VAL A 89 1.28 5.84 8.74
N MET A 90 1.94 6.71 7.97
CA MET A 90 2.42 8.01 8.45
C MET A 90 1.27 8.95 8.78
N GLN A 91 0.24 9.01 7.95
CA GLN A 91 -0.96 9.81 8.21
C GLN A 91 -1.64 9.38 9.52
N ARG A 92 -1.79 8.07 9.74
CA ARG A 92 -2.37 7.55 10.98
C ARG A 92 -1.52 7.91 12.21
N ILE A 93 -0.18 7.82 12.09
CA ILE A 93 0.72 8.22 13.18
C ILE A 93 0.52 9.70 13.50
N GLN A 94 0.51 10.58 12.50
CA GLN A 94 0.32 12.02 12.68
C GLN A 94 -1.00 12.35 13.40
N GLN A 95 -2.10 11.74 12.98
CA GLN A 95 -3.42 11.93 13.60
C GLN A 95 -3.48 11.46 15.06
N SER A 96 -2.83 10.33 15.36
CA SER A 96 -2.78 9.80 16.72
C SER A 96 -2.02 10.74 17.69
N VAL A 97 -1.00 11.44 17.19
CA VAL A 97 -0.18 12.36 17.97
C VAL A 97 -0.95 13.65 18.29
N GLU A 98 -1.68 14.18 17.30
CA GLU A 98 -2.53 15.37 17.48
C GLU A 98 -3.68 15.13 18.48
N THR A 99 -4.29 13.94 18.42
CA THR A 99 -5.44 13.58 19.29
C THR A 99 -5.04 13.33 20.74
N SER A 100 -3.82 12.85 20.98
CA SER A 100 -3.40 12.41 22.32
C SER A 100 -2.98 13.55 23.26
N GLY A 101 -2.73 14.77 22.75
CA GLY A 101 -2.23 15.91 23.54
C GLY A 101 -0.89 15.67 24.27
N LEU A 102 -0.29 14.48 24.12
CA LEU A 102 0.93 14.04 24.78
C LEU A 102 2.12 14.46 23.91
N PRO A 103 3.07 15.24 24.45
CA PRO A 103 4.33 15.51 23.79
C PRO A 103 5.21 14.25 23.86
N LEU A 104 4.90 13.23 23.07
CA LEU A 104 5.90 12.22 22.70
C LEU A 104 7.01 12.99 21.99
N SER A 105 8.11 13.25 22.71
CA SER A 105 9.22 14.14 22.35
C SER A 105 9.24 14.42 20.85
N GLY A 106 8.69 15.58 20.47
CA GLY A 106 8.44 15.95 19.08
C GLY A 106 9.67 15.81 18.18
N LYS A 107 10.88 15.75 18.76
CA LYS A 107 12.14 15.47 18.08
C LYS A 107 12.15 14.13 17.33
N TYR A 108 11.57 13.04 17.84
CA TYR A 108 11.64 11.73 17.19
C TYR A 108 10.67 11.62 16.02
N LEU A 109 9.42 12.04 16.23
CA LEU A 109 8.41 12.07 15.17
C LEU A 109 8.74 13.13 14.12
N HIS A 110 9.18 14.33 14.52
CA HIS A 110 9.63 15.36 13.59
C HIS A 110 10.84 14.89 12.78
N ASN A 111 11.84 14.25 13.40
CA ASN A 111 12.96 13.68 12.64
C ASN A 111 12.52 12.56 11.71
N PHE A 112 11.57 11.71 12.11
CA PHE A 112 11.08 10.62 11.26
C PHE A 112 10.25 11.14 10.08
N THR A 113 9.32 12.05 10.34
CA THR A 113 8.51 12.73 9.32
C THR A 113 9.36 13.58 8.39
N LEU A 114 10.30 14.39 8.90
CA LEU A 114 11.23 15.16 8.09
C LEU A 114 12.11 14.26 7.23
N LYS A 115 12.64 13.17 7.81
CA LYS A 115 13.48 12.21 7.07
C LYS A 115 12.67 11.53 5.97
N TYR A 116 11.41 11.16 6.23
CA TYR A 116 10.51 10.62 5.22
C TYR A 116 10.18 11.65 4.12
N SER A 117 9.82 12.89 4.50
CA SER A 117 9.57 13.98 3.55
C SER A 117 10.79 14.31 2.68
N LEU A 118 12.00 14.31 3.26
CA LEU A 118 13.25 14.51 2.52
C LEU A 118 13.53 13.35 1.56
N ILE A 119 13.40 12.09 2.01
CA ILE A 119 13.58 10.91 1.14
C ILE A 119 12.58 10.96 -0.02
N ARG A 120 11.33 11.32 0.23
CA ARG A 120 10.28 11.46 -0.80
C ARG A 120 10.54 12.62 -1.77
N LEU A 121 11.06 13.75 -1.29
CA LEU A 121 11.46 14.86 -2.16
C LEU A 121 12.66 14.49 -3.04
N LEU A 122 13.60 13.70 -2.51
CA LEU A 122 14.76 13.21 -3.25
C LEU A 122 14.39 12.13 -4.29
N SER A 123 13.42 11.25 -4.00
CA SER A 123 12.93 10.28 -4.99
C SER A 123 12.15 10.95 -6.12
N ASN A 124 11.28 11.92 -5.81
CA ASN A 124 10.52 12.68 -6.80
C ASN A 124 11.40 13.57 -7.70
N SER A 125 12.55 14.04 -7.21
CA SER A 125 13.48 14.85 -8.00
C SER A 125 14.30 14.03 -8.99
N GLN A 126 14.56 12.75 -8.74
CA GLN A 126 15.21 11.84 -9.70
C GLN A 126 14.29 11.46 -10.89
N ILE A 127 12.96 11.45 -10.69
CA ILE A 127 11.98 11.11 -11.75
C ILE A 127 11.90 12.21 -12.82
N ASN A 128 12.07 13.48 -12.46
CA ASN A 128 11.97 14.61 -13.39
C ASN A 128 13.16 14.77 -14.35
N TYR A 129 14.27 14.04 -14.15
CA TYR A 129 15.41 14.08 -15.08
C TYR A 129 15.34 13.01 -16.18
N ARG A 130 14.35 12.10 -16.17
CA ARG A 130 14.28 10.98 -17.12
C ARG A 130 13.18 11.09 -18.19
N THR A 131 12.45 12.20 -18.23
CA THR A 131 11.38 12.48 -19.23
C THR A 131 11.72 13.61 -20.20
N LYS A 132 13.01 14.00 -20.30
CA LYS A 132 13.51 14.95 -21.31
C LYS A 132 14.66 14.35 -22.13
N GLU A 133 14.42 13.23 -22.79
CA GLU A 133 15.15 12.82 -24.00
C GLU A 133 14.19 12.20 -25.00
#